data_AF-Q0GC39-F1
#
_entry.id   AF-Q0GC39-F1
#
_cell.length_a   1.000
_cell.length_b   1.000
_cell.length_c   1.000
_cell.angle_alpha   90.00
_cell.angle_beta   90.00
_cell.angle_gamma   90.00
#
_symmetry.space_group_name_H-M   'P 1'
#
loop_
_entity.id
_entity.type
_entity.pdbx_description
1 polymer ?
#
loop_
_entity_poly.entity_id
_entity_poly.type
_entity_poly.pdbx_seq_one_letter_code
_entity_poly.pdbx_strand_id
1 'polypeptide(L)'
;MSSDAEMAVFGEAAPYLRKSEKERIEAQNKPFDAKSSVFVVDAKESFVKATVQSREGGKVTAKTEGGATVTVKDDQVFPMNPPKYDKIEDMAMMTHLHEPAVLYNLKERYAAWMIYTYSGLFC
;
A
#
# COMPACT_ATOMS: atom_id res chain seq x y z
N MET A 1 16.45 -9.43 5.88
CA MET A 1 15.46 -9.62 4.81
C MET A 1 16.02 -10.65 3.87
N SER A 2 15.21 -11.61 3.43
CA SER A 2 15.64 -12.70 2.55
C SER A 2 16.18 -12.18 1.22
N SER A 3 17.32 -12.72 0.79
CA SER A 3 18.05 -12.34 -0.43
C SER A 3 17.60 -13.17 -1.65
N ASP A 4 17.96 -12.73 -2.85
CA ASP A 4 17.70 -13.50 -4.08
C ASP A 4 18.33 -14.91 -4.03
N ALA A 5 19.42 -15.10 -3.27
CA ALA A 5 20.05 -16.39 -3.07
C ALA A 5 19.17 -17.38 -2.28
N GLU A 6 18.42 -16.89 -1.29
CA GLU A 6 17.47 -17.71 -0.54
C GLU A 6 16.26 -18.11 -1.39
N MET A 7 15.90 -17.29 -2.39
CA MET A 7 14.79 -17.58 -3.29
C MET A 7 15.14 -18.61 -4.38
N ALA A 8 16.43 -18.90 -4.60
CA ALA A 8 16.88 -19.82 -5.65
C ALA A 8 16.30 -21.24 -5.51
N VAL A 9 16.02 -21.68 -4.27
CA VAL A 9 15.43 -23.01 -3.99
C VAL A 9 14.01 -23.18 -4.56
N PHE A 10 13.31 -22.08 -4.83
CA PHE A 10 11.96 -22.09 -5.39
C PHE A 10 11.93 -22.09 -6.93
N GLY A 11 13.09 -21.95 -7.59
CA GLY A 11 13.20 -21.98 -9.05
C GLY A 11 12.23 -21.02 -9.75
N GLU A 12 11.48 -21.53 -10.72
CA GLU A 12 10.51 -20.75 -11.52
C GLU A 12 9.34 -20.18 -10.69
N ALA A 13 9.09 -20.72 -9.50
CA ALA A 13 8.02 -20.22 -8.63
C ALA A 13 8.42 -18.94 -7.87
N ALA A 14 9.72 -18.62 -7.76
CA ALA A 14 10.20 -17.51 -6.94
C ALA A 14 9.50 -16.16 -7.22
N PRO A 15 9.29 -15.71 -8.48
CA PRO A 15 8.67 -14.41 -8.77
C PRO A 15 7.19 -14.28 -8.33
N TYR A 16 6.52 -15.42 -8.11
CA TYR A 16 5.13 -15.53 -7.64
C TYR A 16 5.04 -15.59 -6.11
N LEU A 17 6.16 -15.84 -5.42
CA LEU A 17 6.21 -15.89 -3.95
C LEU A 17 6.76 -14.58 -3.38
N ARG A 18 7.84 -14.06 -3.99
CA ARG A 18 8.52 -12.85 -3.54
C ARG A 18 9.19 -12.14 -4.73
N LYS A 19 9.14 -10.80 -4.74
CA LYS A 19 9.89 -9.99 -5.72
C LYS A 19 11.38 -10.00 -5.46
N SER A 20 12.15 -9.80 -6.53
CA SER A 20 13.61 -9.71 -6.43
C SER A 20 14.03 -8.61 -5.46
N GLU A 21 15.22 -8.75 -4.87
CA GLU A 21 15.80 -7.73 -4.00
C GLU A 21 15.88 -6.38 -4.71
N LYS A 22 16.24 -6.38 -5.99
CA LYS A 22 16.26 -5.18 -6.83
C LYS A 22 14.89 -4.49 -6.89
N GLU A 23 13.84 -5.20 -7.26
CA GLU A 23 12.48 -4.63 -7.35
C GLU A 23 12.00 -4.11 -5.99
N ARG A 24 12.34 -4.81 -4.91
CA ARG A 24 11.99 -4.41 -3.55
C ARG A 24 12.71 -3.13 -3.15
N ILE A 25 14.02 -3.03 -3.38
CA ILE A 25 14.79 -1.81 -3.10
C ILE A 25 14.25 -0.63 -3.91
N GLU A 26 13.98 -0.83 -5.20
CA GLU A 26 13.40 0.22 -6.06
C GLU A 26 12.04 0.69 -5.54
N ALA A 27 11.17 -0.24 -5.09
CA ALA A 27 9.88 0.10 -4.52
C ALA A 27 10.02 0.87 -3.19
N GLN A 28 10.91 0.45 -2.31
CA GLN A 28 11.13 1.06 -0.99
C GLN A 28 11.74 2.46 -1.09
N ASN A 29 12.48 2.76 -2.17
CA ASN A 29 13.11 4.05 -2.42
C ASN A 29 12.19 5.05 -3.14
N LYS A 30 10.94 4.69 -3.44
CA LYS A 30 9.99 5.62 -4.08
C LYS A 30 9.75 6.85 -3.19
N PRO A 31 9.70 8.07 -3.75
CA PRO A 31 9.36 9.26 -2.99
C PRO A 31 8.01 9.10 -2.29
N PHE A 32 7.97 9.44 -1.01
CA PHE A 32 6.77 9.35 -0.19
C PHE A 32 6.74 10.50 0.83
N ASP A 33 5.64 11.23 0.85
CA ASP A 33 5.37 12.23 1.89
C ASP A 33 4.25 11.72 2.80
N ALA A 34 4.62 11.41 4.04
CA ALA A 34 3.72 10.88 5.05
C ALA A 34 2.58 11.83 5.44
N LYS A 35 2.74 13.14 5.21
CA LYS A 35 1.70 14.13 5.57
C LYS A 35 0.65 14.28 4.48
N SER A 36 1.03 14.10 3.23
CA SER A 36 0.14 14.32 2.08
C SER A 36 -0.36 13.04 1.43
N SER A 37 0.34 11.91 1.58
CA SER A 37 -0.05 10.62 0.98
C SER A 37 -1.10 9.92 1.84
N VAL A 38 -2.33 9.85 1.35
CA VAL A 38 -3.49 9.35 2.11
C VAL A 38 -4.38 8.45 1.26
N PHE A 39 -5.21 7.64 1.91
CA PHE A 39 -6.40 7.06 1.33
C PHE A 39 -7.61 7.90 1.70
N VAL A 40 -8.55 8.06 0.77
CA VAL A 40 -9.82 8.74 0.99
C VAL A 40 -10.97 7.82 0.60
N VAL A 41 -12.11 7.95 1.29
CA VAL A 41 -13.33 7.21 0.94
C VAL A 41 -13.81 7.62 -0.45
N ASP A 42 -14.14 6.63 -1.28
CA ASP A 42 -14.73 6.81 -2.60
C ASP A 42 -16.04 6.02 -2.73
N ALA A 43 -17.03 6.61 -3.40
CA ALA A 43 -18.36 6.00 -3.50
C ALA A 43 -18.41 4.77 -4.43
N LYS A 44 -17.46 4.63 -5.37
CA LYS A 44 -17.42 3.55 -6.37
C LYS A 44 -16.38 2.49 -6.02
N GLU A 45 -15.20 2.91 -5.57
CA GLU A 45 -14.05 2.04 -5.30
C GLU A 45 -13.85 1.77 -3.79
N SER A 46 -14.76 2.25 -2.93
CA SER A 46 -14.69 2.23 -1.47
C SER A 46 -13.56 3.10 -0.91
N PHE A 47 -12.32 2.88 -1.33
CA PHE A 47 -11.16 3.68 -0.95
C PHE A 47 -10.23 3.90 -2.14
N VAL A 48 -9.72 5.12 -2.28
CA VAL A 48 -8.75 5.48 -3.32
C VAL A 48 -7.53 6.18 -2.72
N LYS A 49 -6.36 5.99 -3.33
CA LYS A 49 -5.16 6.76 -3.02
C LYS A 49 -5.32 8.21 -3.49
N ALA A 50 -4.84 9.14 -2.67
CA ALA A 50 -4.88 10.55 -2.96
C ALA A 50 -3.72 11.32 -2.31
N THR A 51 -3.43 12.51 -2.84
CA THR A 51 -2.50 13.46 -2.27
C THR A 51 -3.26 14.66 -1.72
N VAL A 52 -3.10 14.97 -0.43
CA VAL A 52 -3.70 16.13 0.21
C VAL A 52 -3.21 17.41 -0.45
N GLN A 53 -4.14 18.29 -0.81
CA GLN A 53 -3.87 19.63 -1.33
C GLN A 53 -4.08 20.70 -0.27
N SER A 54 -5.16 20.59 0.52
CA SER A 54 -5.45 21.51 1.62
C SER A 54 -6.29 20.86 2.70
N ARG A 55 -6.26 21.44 3.90
CA ARG A 55 -7.06 21.04 5.06
C ARG A 55 -7.63 22.28 5.72
N GLU A 56 -8.95 22.45 5.67
CA GLU A 56 -9.66 23.63 6.15
C GLU A 56 -11.01 23.23 6.76
N GLY A 57 -11.36 23.80 7.92
CA GLY A 57 -12.69 23.63 8.52
C GLY A 57 -13.11 22.18 8.79
N GLY A 58 -12.17 21.30 9.14
CA GLY A 58 -12.46 19.86 9.39
C GLY A 58 -12.70 19.04 8.11
N LYS A 59 -12.36 19.59 6.95
CA LYS A 59 -12.41 18.90 5.66
C LYS A 59 -11.02 18.89 5.03
N VAL A 60 -10.78 17.86 4.22
CA VAL A 60 -9.55 17.67 3.47
C VAL A 60 -9.89 17.65 1.99
N THR A 61 -9.22 18.50 1.22
CA THR A 61 -9.25 18.46 -0.23
C THR A 61 -8.03 17.69 -0.71
N ALA A 62 -8.25 16.62 -1.46
CA ALA A 62 -7.20 15.73 -1.95
C ALA A 62 -7.38 15.45 -3.44
N LYS A 63 -6.26 15.26 -4.15
CA LYS A 63 -6.24 14.84 -5.55
C LYS A 63 -6.02 13.33 -5.61
N THR A 64 -7.01 12.61 -6.11
CA THR A 64 -6.95 11.15 -6.31
C THR A 64 -5.93 10.79 -7.39
N GLU A 65 -5.40 9.56 -7.35
CA GLU A 65 -4.52 9.04 -8.42
C GLU A 65 -5.22 9.00 -9.79
N GLY A 66 -6.56 8.88 -9.82
CA GLY A 66 -7.38 9.00 -11.03
C GLY A 66 -7.50 10.42 -11.59
N GLY A 67 -6.89 11.41 -10.93
CA GLY A 67 -6.84 12.81 -11.37
C GLY A 67 -8.00 13.68 -10.87
N ALA A 68 -9.03 13.10 -10.26
CA ALA A 68 -10.14 13.84 -9.68
C ALA A 68 -9.75 14.51 -8.35
N THR A 69 -10.24 15.72 -8.12
CA THR A 69 -10.13 16.42 -6.83
C THR A 69 -11.39 16.16 -6.02
N VAL A 70 -11.22 15.69 -4.79
CA VAL A 70 -12.32 15.37 -3.87
C VAL A 70 -12.14 16.13 -2.56
N THR A 71 -13.26 16.50 -1.93
CA THR A 71 -13.27 17.08 -0.60
C THR A 71 -14.06 16.16 0.33
N VAL A 72 -13.37 15.60 1.31
CA VAL A 72 -13.92 14.65 2.28
C VAL A 72 -13.77 15.20 3.70
N LYS A 73 -14.49 14.62 4.65
CA LYS A 73 -14.29 14.94 6.07
C LYS A 73 -12.99 14.34 6.59
N ASP A 74 -12.46 14.92 7.67
CA ASP A 74 -11.20 14.48 8.25
C ASP A 74 -11.17 13.00 8.67
N ASP A 75 -12.30 12.51 9.18
CA ASP A 75 -12.50 11.11 9.61
C ASP A 75 -12.61 10.12 8.44
N GLN A 76 -12.68 10.62 7.21
CA GLN A 76 -12.70 9.82 5.97
C GLN A 76 -11.33 9.80 5.27
N VAL A 77 -10.28 10.28 5.96
CA VAL A 77 -8.90 10.31 5.48
C VAL A 77 -8.05 9.38 6.32
N PHE A 78 -7.35 8.45 5.65
CA PHE A 78 -6.53 7.44 6.30
C PHE A 78 -5.07 7.59 5.85
N PRO A 79 -4.08 7.58 6.76
CA PRO A 79 -2.68 7.72 6.39
C PRO A 79 -2.18 6.50 5.60
N MET A 80 -1.36 6.72 4.58
CA MET A 80 -0.70 5.63 3.86
C MET A 80 0.51 5.10 4.63
N ASN A 81 0.79 3.80 4.51
CA ASN A 81 2.05 3.24 4.98
C ASN A 81 3.21 3.69 4.09
N PRO A 82 4.40 3.97 4.65
CA PRO A 82 5.59 4.27 3.85
C PRO A 82 5.96 3.12 2.90
N PRO A 83 6.69 3.39 1.79
CA PRO A 83 7.04 2.39 0.78
C PRO A 83 7.84 1.19 1.29
N LYS A 84 8.47 1.30 2.47
CA LYS A 84 9.10 0.16 3.16
C LYS A 84 8.14 -1.01 3.43
N TYR A 85 6.84 -0.73 3.50
CA TYR A 85 5.77 -1.72 3.70
C TYR A 85 5.10 -2.16 2.39
N ASP A 86 5.62 -1.75 1.23
CA ASP A 86 5.08 -2.16 -0.07
C ASP A 86 5.10 -3.69 -0.20
N LYS A 87 3.94 -4.27 -0.52
CA LYS A 87 3.73 -5.71 -0.71
C LYS A 87 4.27 -6.55 0.45
N ILE A 88 4.11 -6.09 1.69
CA ILE A 88 4.59 -6.84 2.86
C ILE A 88 3.92 -8.21 2.94
N GLU A 89 4.70 -9.19 3.40
CA GLU A 89 4.26 -10.58 3.50
C GLU A 89 3.33 -10.83 4.67
N ASP A 90 3.51 -10.09 5.76
CA ASP A 90 2.61 -10.09 6.92
C ASP A 90 2.12 -8.67 7.18
N MET A 91 0.82 -8.46 6.98
CA MET A 91 0.17 -7.17 7.16
C MET A 91 0.16 -6.73 8.63
N ALA A 92 0.30 -7.66 9.59
CA ALA A 92 0.40 -7.30 11.02
C ALA A 92 1.65 -6.46 11.35
N MET A 93 2.64 -6.42 10.45
CA MET A 93 3.85 -5.62 10.60
C MET A 93 3.70 -4.17 10.13
N MET A 94 2.55 -3.78 9.54
CA MET A 94 2.32 -2.42 9.06
C MET A 94 2.19 -1.42 10.22
N THR A 95 2.62 -0.17 10.00
CA THR A 95 2.42 0.91 11.00
C THR A 95 0.97 1.37 11.07
N HIS A 96 0.32 1.48 9.92
CA HIS A 96 -1.10 1.80 9.82
C HIS A 96 -1.86 0.56 9.39
N LEU A 97 -2.70 0.03 10.27
CA LEU A 97 -3.47 -1.19 10.05
C LEU A 97 -4.97 -0.90 10.05
N HIS A 98 -5.41 -0.19 9.01
CA HIS A 98 -6.81 0.14 8.74
C HIS A 98 -7.27 -0.54 7.44
N GLU A 99 -8.57 -0.48 7.16
CA GLU A 99 -9.19 -1.16 6.01
C GLU A 99 -8.49 -0.87 4.67
N PRO A 100 -8.22 0.39 4.27
CA PRO A 100 -7.56 0.64 2.99
C PRO A 100 -6.11 0.16 2.95
N ALA A 101 -5.36 0.17 4.05
CA ALA A 101 -4.00 -0.37 4.06
C ALA A 101 -3.98 -1.87 3.76
N VAL A 102 -4.87 -2.64 4.38
CA VAL A 102 -5.01 -4.08 4.14
C VAL A 102 -5.45 -4.34 2.70
N LEU A 103 -6.48 -3.64 2.24
CA LEU A 103 -7.01 -3.77 0.86
C LEU A 103 -5.92 -3.52 -0.19
N TYR A 104 -5.17 -2.42 -0.05
CA TYR A 104 -4.16 -2.06 -1.05
C TYR A 104 -2.94 -2.97 -1.03
N ASN A 105 -2.53 -3.49 0.14
CA ASN A 105 -1.47 -4.49 0.19
C ASN A 105 -1.86 -5.75 -0.59
N LEU A 106 -3.08 -6.25 -0.35
CA LEU A 106 -3.60 -7.42 -1.07
C LEU A 106 -3.73 -7.13 -2.57
N LYS A 107 -4.30 -5.99 -2.94
CA LYS A 107 -4.46 -5.56 -4.34
C LYS A 107 -3.12 -5.52 -5.08
N GLU A 108 -2.09 -4.95 -4.46
CA GLU A 108 -0.77 -4.80 -5.08
C GLU A 108 0.04 -6.09 -5.12
N ARG A 109 -0.11 -6.96 -4.11
CA ARG A 109 0.48 -8.31 -4.14
C ARG A 109 -0.19 -9.16 -5.22
N TYR A 110 -1.52 -9.12 -5.29
CA TYR A 110 -2.29 -9.85 -6.30
C TYR A 110 -1.98 -9.38 -7.73
N ALA A 111 -1.91 -8.07 -7.97
CA ALA A 111 -1.52 -7.50 -9.25
C ALA A 111 -0.10 -7.92 -9.68
N ALA A 112 0.74 -8.29 -8.71
CA ALA A 112 2.10 -8.78 -8.92
C ALA A 112 2.21 -10.31 -8.91
N TRP A 113 1.07 -11.01 -9.01
CA TRP A 113 0.92 -12.49 -9.01
C TRP A 113 1.34 -13.19 -7.72
N MET A 114 1.37 -12.46 -6.59
CA MET A 114 1.63 -13.02 -5.27
C MET A 114 0.30 -13.18 -4.52
N ILE A 115 -0.27 -14.40 -4.55
CA ILE A 115 -1.63 -14.67 -4.04
C ILE A 115 -1.69 -14.96 -2.54
N TYR A 116 -0.55 -15.24 -1.91
CA TYR A 116 -0.46 -15.51 -0.47
C TYR A 116 0.00 -14.27 0.28
N THR A 117 -0.70 -13.93 1.36
CA THR A 117 -0.35 -12.81 2.25
C THR A 117 -0.83 -13.15 3.66
N TYR A 118 0.08 -13.09 4.63
CA TYR A 118 -0.28 -13.27 6.03
C TYR A 118 -0.93 -12.02 6.60
N SER A 119 -1.82 -12.24 7.56
CA SER A 119 -2.41 -11.21 8.42
C SER A 119 -2.35 -11.69 9.87
N GLY A 120 -1.15 -11.65 10.46
CA GLY A 120 -0.86 -12.28 11.73
C GLY A 120 -0.99 -13.80 11.64
N LEU A 121 -2.02 -14.37 12.26
CA LEU A 121 -2.26 -15.82 12.27
C LEU A 121 -2.99 -16.33 11.01
N PHE A 122 -3.57 -15.44 10.22
CA PHE A 122 -4.35 -15.81 9.03
C PHE A 122 -3.45 -15.85 7.78
N CYS A 123 -3.73 -16.79 6.88
CA CYS A 123 -3.08 -16.95 5.57
C CYS A 123 -4.14 -17.07 4.47
#